data_AF-A0A968ZGA8-F1
#
_entry.id   AF-A0A968ZGA8-F1
#
_cell.length_a   1.000
_cell.length_b   1.000
_cell.length_c   1.000
_cell.angle_alpha   90.00
_cell.angle_beta   90.00
_cell.angle_gamma   90.00
#
_symmetry.space_group_name_H-M   'P 1'
#
loop_
_entity.id
_entity.type
_entity.pdbx_description
1 polymer ?
#
loop_
_entity_poly.entity_id
_entity_poly.type
_entity_poly.pdbx_seq_one_letter_code
_entity_poly.pdbx_strand_id
1 'polypeptide(L)'
;MCHVFASQDPAIYQTITRSVRLNGFSTSIRLEALFWSILDQIAKSQDMSTGRFISTLHDEVLELRGEVGNFTSLLRVTCAVFIERNQGMNLVQSAQSDLTEEKQVA
;
A
#
# COMPACT_ATOMS: atom_id res chain seq x y z
N MET A 1 17.35 21.53 -3.75
CA MET A 1 16.54 20.36 -4.15
C MET A 1 16.45 19.27 -3.07
N CYS A 2 17.50 18.96 -2.29
CA CYS A 2 17.41 17.90 -1.26
C CYS A 2 16.77 18.31 0.08
N HIS A 3 16.66 19.59 0.43
CA HIS A 3 16.11 19.96 1.75
C HIS A 3 14.62 19.62 1.90
N VAL A 4 13.81 19.69 0.84
CA VAL A 4 12.36 19.42 0.90
C VAL A 4 12.06 17.96 1.26
N PHE A 5 12.84 17.01 0.74
CA PHE A 5 12.67 15.58 1.04
C PHE A 5 13.54 15.09 2.20
N ALA A 6 14.65 15.76 2.52
CA ALA A 6 15.52 15.39 3.63
C ALA A 6 15.07 15.94 4.98
N SER A 7 14.21 16.98 5.00
CA SER A 7 13.67 17.56 6.24
C SER A 7 12.37 16.89 6.70
N GLN A 8 12.09 15.67 6.25
CA GLN A 8 10.91 14.94 6.68
C GLN A 8 11.06 14.55 8.16
N ASP A 9 9.99 14.70 8.93
CA ASP A 9 9.98 14.29 10.33
C ASP A 9 10.26 12.77 10.43
N PRO A 10 11.30 12.34 11.18
CA PRO A 10 11.61 10.93 11.39
C PRO A 10 10.43 10.08 11.89
N ALA A 11 9.46 10.69 12.57
CA ALA A 11 8.26 10.01 13.02
C ALA A 11 7.41 9.48 11.84
N ILE A 12 7.43 10.13 10.68
CA ILE A 12 6.60 9.80 9.52
C ILE A 12 7.04 8.49 8.85
N TYR A 13 8.35 8.23 8.77
CA TYR A 13 8.91 7.00 8.21
C TYR A 13 9.29 5.96 9.28
N GLN A 14 8.98 6.21 10.56
CA GLN A 14 9.14 5.22 11.62
C GLN A 14 8.19 4.04 11.38
N THR A 15 8.72 2.83 11.48
CA THR A 15 7.89 1.62 11.36
C THR A 15 7.04 1.39 12.62
N ILE A 16 5.74 1.21 12.41
CA ILE A 16 4.75 0.90 13.43
C ILE A 16 4.17 -0.48 13.10
N THR A 17 4.07 -1.33 14.11
CA THR A 17 3.41 -2.63 13.99
C THR A 17 1.97 -2.52 14.48
N ARG A 18 0.98 -2.91 13.66
CA ARG A 18 -0.43 -3.04 14.06
C ARG A 18 -0.88 -4.48 13.84
N SER A 19 -1.72 -4.99 14.73
CA SER A 19 -2.37 -6.30 14.58
C SER A 19 -3.65 -6.15 13.77
N VAL A 20 -3.81 -6.96 12.74
CA VAL A 20 -4.98 -7.00 11.87
C VAL A 20 -5.46 -8.45 11.76
N ARG A 21 -6.78 -8.66 11.72
CA ARG A 21 -7.33 -10.00 11.48
C ARG A 21 -7.39 -10.26 9.97
N LEU A 22 -6.71 -11.30 9.51
CA LEU A 22 -6.76 -11.81 8.14
C LEU A 22 -7.26 -13.25 8.18
N ASN A 23 -8.32 -13.59 7.45
CA ASN A 23 -8.91 -14.94 7.47
C ASN A 23 -9.20 -15.48 8.89
N GLY A 24 -9.58 -14.59 9.82
CA GLY A 24 -9.83 -14.94 11.23
C GLY A 24 -8.58 -15.06 12.12
N PHE A 25 -7.38 -15.01 11.56
CA PHE A 25 -6.11 -15.06 12.30
C PHE A 25 -5.57 -13.66 12.58
N SER A 26 -4.98 -13.47 13.77
CA SER A 26 -4.30 -12.22 14.13
C SER A 26 -2.92 -12.17 13.48
N THR A 27 -2.73 -11.24 12.54
CA THR A 27 -1.48 -11.03 11.81
C THR A 27 -0.88 -9.68 12.17
N SER A 28 0.40 -9.69 12.56
CA SER A 28 1.16 -8.47 12.83
C SER A 28 1.72 -7.90 11.54
N ILE A 29 1.26 -6.71 11.14
CA ILE A 29 1.74 -6.01 9.95
C ILE A 29 2.61 -4.84 10.40
N ARG A 30 3.78 -4.67 9.79
CA ARG A 30 4.72 -3.56 10.05
C ARG A 30 4.82 -2.65 8.85
N LEU A 31 4.45 -1.38 9.04
CA LEU A 31 4.47 -0.33 8.02
C LEU A 31 4.90 1.00 8.64
N GLU A 32 5.39 1.91 7.82
CA GLU A 32 5.72 3.28 8.21
C GLU A 32 4.45 4.05 8.64
N ALA A 33 4.59 5.00 9.58
CA ALA A 33 3.47 5.77 10.13
C ALA A 33 2.63 6.48 9.05
N LEU A 34 3.29 6.96 7.99
CA LEU A 34 2.62 7.56 6.84
C LEU A 34 1.65 6.60 6.15
N PHE A 35 2.11 5.38 5.84
CA PHE A 35 1.26 4.40 5.16
C PHE A 35 0.07 3.99 6.02
N TRP A 36 0.26 3.86 7.33
CA TRP A 36 -0.87 3.65 8.24
C TRP A 36 -1.90 4.76 8.15
N SER A 37 -1.45 6.03 8.13
CA SER A 37 -2.34 7.19 8.04
C SER A 37 -3.11 7.22 6.70
N ILE A 38 -2.46 6.84 5.60
CA ILE A 38 -3.11 6.73 4.28
C ILE A 38 -4.12 5.58 4.26
N LEU A 39 -3.77 4.40 4.81
CA LEU A 39 -4.71 3.27 4.94
C LEU A 39 -5.93 3.64 5.78
N ASP A 40 -5.73 4.37 6.88
CA ASP A 40 -6.81 4.89 7.72
C ASP A 40 -7.74 5.83 6.92
N GLN A 41 -7.18 6.68 6.05
CA GLN A 41 -7.95 7.56 5.17
C GLN A 41 -8.72 6.81 4.09
N ILE A 42 -8.10 5.81 3.44
CA ILE A 42 -8.75 4.97 2.43
C ILE A 42 -9.93 4.23 3.06
N ALA A 43 -9.72 3.58 4.21
CA ALA A 43 -10.77 2.86 4.91
C ALA A 43 -11.94 3.78 5.30
N LYS A 44 -11.62 4.99 5.80
CA LYS A 44 -12.63 6.00 6.13
C LYS A 44 -13.44 6.45 4.90
N SER A 45 -12.82 6.60 3.73
CA SER A 45 -13.54 6.96 2.49
C SER A 45 -14.53 5.90 2.00
N GLN A 46 -14.42 4.68 2.52
CA GLN A 46 -15.29 3.54 2.21
C GLN A 46 -16.15 3.13 3.42
N ASP A 47 -16.29 4.01 4.42
CA ASP A 47 -17.08 3.77 5.64
C ASP A 47 -16.74 2.46 6.38
N MET A 48 -15.45 2.11 6.42
CA MET A 48 -14.96 0.91 7.09
C MET A 48 -13.77 1.20 8.01
N SER A 49 -13.50 0.29 8.96
CA SER A 49 -12.28 0.35 9.76
C SER A 49 -11.08 -0.10 8.95
N THR A 50 -9.88 0.37 9.31
CA THR A 50 -8.62 0.01 8.65
C THR A 50 -8.38 -1.49 8.64
N GLY A 51 -8.68 -2.17 9.75
CA GLY A 51 -8.55 -3.63 9.82
C GLY A 51 -9.51 -4.35 8.86
N ARG A 52 -10.74 -3.84 8.69
CA ARG A 52 -11.71 -4.39 7.74
C ARG A 52 -11.25 -4.16 6.30
N PHE A 53 -10.82 -2.94 5.98
CA PHE A 53 -10.26 -2.62 4.65
C PHE A 53 -9.11 -3.55 4.28
N ILE A 54 -8.15 -3.73 5.18
CA ILE A 54 -6.98 -4.59 4.94
C ILE A 54 -7.39 -6.06 4.78
N SER A 55 -8.32 -6.57 5.59
CA SER A 55 -8.83 -7.95 5.42
C SER A 55 -9.54 -8.12 4.09
N THR A 56 -10.43 -7.18 3.72
CA THR A 56 -11.15 -7.24 2.44
C THR A 56 -10.18 -7.22 1.26
N LEU A 57 -9.18 -6.33 1.27
CA LEU A 57 -8.15 -6.30 0.23
C LEU A 57 -7.35 -7.60 0.16
N HIS A 58 -7.01 -8.19 1.31
CA HIS A 58 -6.32 -9.47 1.36
C HIS A 58 -7.14 -10.59 0.70
N ASP A 59 -8.43 -10.66 1.03
CA ASP A 59 -9.34 -11.69 0.54
C ASP A 59 -9.58 -11.52 -0.98
N GLU A 60 -9.77 -10.29 -1.47
CA GLU A 60 -9.88 -10.00 -2.91
C GLU A 60 -8.63 -10.41 -3.69
N VAL A 61 -7.44 -10.17 -3.16
CA VAL A 61 -6.18 -10.56 -3.82
C VAL A 61 -6.06 -12.08 -3.88
N LEU A 62 -6.43 -12.77 -2.79
CA LEU A 62 -6.43 -14.22 -2.72
C LEU A 62 -7.41 -14.83 -3.72
N GLU A 63 -8.62 -14.26 -3.85
CA GLU A 63 -9.62 -14.68 -4.83
C GLU A 63 -9.15 -14.46 -6.28
N LEU A 64 -8.51 -13.32 -6.56
CA LEU A 64 -8.08 -12.96 -7.91
C LEU A 64 -6.82 -13.70 -8.37
N ARG A 65 -5.87 -13.98 -7.47
CA ARG A 65 -4.54 -14.52 -7.82
C ARG A 65 -4.28 -15.93 -7.30
N GLY A 66 -5.14 -16.46 -6.43
CA GLY A 66 -4.97 -17.76 -5.77
C GLY A 66 -3.98 -17.76 -4.62
N GLU A 67 -3.12 -16.73 -4.52
CA GLU A 67 -2.18 -16.54 -3.42
C GLU A 67 -1.97 -15.06 -3.12
N VAL A 68 -1.58 -14.78 -1.87
CA VAL A 68 -1.13 -13.45 -1.45
C VAL A 68 0.38 -13.50 -1.28
N GLY A 69 1.11 -12.83 -2.18
CA GLY A 69 2.56 -12.68 -2.10
C GLY A 69 3.01 -11.72 -0.98
N ASN A 70 3.93 -10.80 -1.28
CA ASN A 70 4.37 -9.80 -0.30
C ASN A 70 3.26 -8.76 -0.02
N PHE A 71 2.39 -9.09 0.94
CA PHE A 71 1.23 -8.28 1.29
C PHE A 71 1.61 -6.90 1.83
N THR A 72 2.69 -6.80 2.60
CA THR A 72 3.18 -5.52 3.12
C THR A 72 3.64 -4.58 1.99
N SER A 73 4.31 -5.11 0.97
CA SER A 73 4.62 -4.34 -0.24
C SER A 73 3.36 -3.93 -0.99
N LEU A 74 2.38 -4.82 -1.11
CA LEU A 74 1.09 -4.49 -1.73
C LEU A 74 0.42 -3.30 -1.03
N LEU A 75 0.35 -3.29 0.30
CA LEU A 75 -0.26 -2.19 1.06
C LEU A 75 0.43 -0.83 0.80
N ARG A 76 1.76 -0.81 0.66
CA ARG A 76 2.49 0.41 0.28
C ARG A 76 2.14 0.87 -1.14
N VAL A 77 2.08 -0.07 -2.09
CA VAL A 77 1.66 0.21 -3.46
C VAL A 77 0.22 0.72 -3.50
N THR A 78 -0.71 0.12 -2.73
CA THR A 78 -2.10 0.58 -2.60
C THR A 78 -2.17 2.05 -2.16
N CYS A 79 -1.33 2.45 -1.20
CA CYS A 79 -1.25 3.85 -0.77
C CYS A 79 -0.75 4.79 -1.89
N ALA A 80 0.28 4.37 -2.63
CA ALA A 80 0.80 5.16 -3.75
C ALA A 80 -0.24 5.33 -4.87
N VAL A 81 -0.94 4.24 -5.24
CA VAL A 81 -2.04 4.24 -6.23
C VAL A 81 -3.18 5.16 -5.79
N PHE A 82 -3.53 5.17 -4.50
CA PHE A 82 -4.56 6.05 -3.97
C PHE A 82 -4.18 7.54 -4.14
N ILE A 83 -2.94 7.90 -3.82
CA ILE A 83 -2.44 9.29 -3.98
C ILE A 83 -2.39 9.67 -5.46
N GLU A 84 -1.85 8.79 -6.30
CA GLU A 84 -1.77 9.00 -7.76
C GLU A 84 -3.15 9.29 -8.36
N ARG A 85 -4.14 8.43 -8.05
CA ARG A 85 -5.53 8.60 -8.54
C ARG A 85 -6.12 9.94 -8.09
N ASN A 86 -5.87 10.34 -6.85
CA ASN A 86 -6.39 11.60 -6.31
C ASN A 86 -5.70 12.84 -6.93
N GLN A 87 -4.48 12.70 -7.45
CA GLN A 87 -3.73 13.77 -8.11
C GLN A 87 -3.86 13.76 -9.64
N GLY A 88 -4.57 12.79 -10.22
CA GLY A 88 -4.71 12.64 -11.67
C GLY A 88 -3.37 12.32 -12.38
N MET A 89 -2.47 11.64 -11.68
CA MET A 89 -1.18 11.18 -12.24
C MET A 89 -1.35 9.82 -12.93
N ASN A 90 -0.37 9.43 -13.76
CA ASN A 90 -0.34 8.14 -14.47
C ASN A 90 0.94 7.34 -14.15
N LEU A 91 1.34 7.32 -12.88
CA LEU A 91 2.55 6.65 -12.40
C LEU A 91 2.48 5.12 -12.53
N VAL A 92 1.30 4.51 -12.31
CA VAL A 92 1.13 3.06 -12.44
C VAL A 92 1.34 2.61 -13.88
N GLN A 93 0.82 3.39 -14.84
CA GLN A 93 0.99 3.08 -16.25
C GLN A 93 2.46 3.16 -16.67
N SER A 94 3.19 4.15 -16.17
CA SER A 94 4.64 4.28 -16.42
C SER A 94 5.42 3.11 -15.81
N ALA A 95 5.12 2.70 -14.57
CA ALA A 95 5.79 1.55 -13.96
C ALA A 95 5.54 0.23 -14.72
N GLN A 96 4.37 0.08 -15.35
CA GLN A 96 4.05 -1.10 -16.16
C GLN A 96 4.77 -1.11 -17.52
N SER A 97 4.97 0.05 -18.16
CA SER A 97 5.73 0.11 -19.42
C SER A 97 7.18 -0.32 -19.23
N ASP A 98 7.82 0.13 -18.15
CA ASP A 98 9.22 -0.16 -17.86
C ASP A 98 9.47 -1.68 -17.71
N LEU A 99 8.55 -2.39 -17.06
CA LEU A 99 8.60 -3.86 -16.91
C LEU A 99 8.39 -4.63 -18.22
N THR A 100 7.75 -4.00 -19.20
CA THR A 100 7.46 -4.62 -20.51
C THR A 100 8.64 -4.43 -21.47
N GLU A 101 9.34 -3.30 -21.37
CA GLU A 101 10.55 -3.00 -22.13
C GLU A 101 11.74 -3.89 -21.72
N GLU A 102 11.91 -4.18 -20.43
CA GLU A 102 12.98 -5.08 -19.96
C GLU A 102 12.84 -6.52 -20.47
N LYS A 103 11.61 -6.98 -20.78
CA LYS A 103 11.37 -8.32 -21.34
C LYS A 103 11.70 -8.44 -22.84
N GLN A 104 11.91 -7.32 -23.54
CA GLN A 104 12.24 -7.33 -24.97
C GLN A 104 13.75 -7.31 -25.26
N VAL A 105 14.58 -7.08 -24.23
CA VAL A 105 16.05 -6.97 -24.36
C VAL A 105 16.78 -8.20 -23.77
N ALA A 106 16.05 -9.13 -23.15
CA ALA A 106 16.58 -10.37 -22.57
C ALA A 106 16.36 -11.60 -23.46
#